data_AF-A0A3G5FLQ8-F1
#
_entry.id   AF-A0A3G5FLQ8-F1
#
_cell.length_a   1.000
_cell.length_b   1.000
_cell.length_c   1.000
_cell.angle_alpha   90.00
_cell.angle_beta   90.00
_cell.angle_gamma   90.00
#
_symmetry.space_group_name_H-M   'P 1'
#
loop_
_entity.id
_entity.type
_entity.pdbx_description
1 polymer ?
#
loop_
_entity_poly.entity_id
_entity_poly.type
_entity_poly.pdbx_seq_one_letter_code
_entity_poly.pdbx_strand_id
1 'polypeptide(L)'
;MKKRHIFFWIVGIILFIICVFYLLRLSQRDDDFFLAETSETISETTESTSNRSNDQNVAIESTLKAFGENWLNFSNISERNEQVEEYLTEDAINNSQLDSDTTADESTGNIKTIAQDIDHPQKYVLVGEETTQGETREVILEIDITGDPSPKISHFEFSHKE
;
A
#
# COMPACT_ATOMS: atom_id res chain seq x y z
N MET A 1 33.79 17.65 -36.07
CA MET A 1 32.80 18.14 -35.07
C MET A 1 31.36 17.62 -35.28
N LYS A 2 30.94 17.11 -36.45
CA LYS A 2 29.54 16.68 -36.67
C LYS A 2 29.07 15.44 -35.89
N LYS A 3 29.95 14.45 -35.64
CA LYS A 3 29.58 13.18 -34.98
C LYS A 3 29.13 13.32 -33.51
N ARG A 4 29.66 14.31 -32.78
CA ARG A 4 29.26 14.57 -31.38
C ARG A 4 27.82 15.09 -31.28
N HIS A 5 27.39 15.93 -32.23
CA HIS A 5 26.02 16.43 -32.26
C HIS A 5 24.98 15.33 -32.57
N ILE A 6 25.31 14.39 -33.46
CA ILE A 6 24.45 13.21 -33.72
C ILE A 6 24.28 12.37 -32.44
N PHE A 7 25.36 12.15 -31.68
CA PHE A 7 25.31 11.36 -30.45
C PHE A 7 24.42 12.01 -29.39
N PHE A 8 24.54 13.33 -29.17
CA PHE A 8 23.66 14.05 -28.24
C PHE A 8 22.19 14.02 -28.66
N TRP A 9 21.92 14.03 -29.97
CA TRP A 9 20.56 13.95 -30.50
C TRP A 9 19.93 12.57 -30.27
N ILE A 10 20.71 11.50 -30.46
CA ILE A 10 20.27 10.12 -30.18
C ILE A 10 20.02 9.92 -28.68
N VAL A 11 20.90 10.42 -27.81
CA VAL A 11 20.71 10.35 -26.35
C VAL A 11 19.45 11.11 -25.91
N GLY A 12 19.19 12.27 -26.51
CA GLY A 12 17.96 13.03 -26.25
C GLY A 12 16.68 12.28 -26.63
N ILE A 13 16.70 11.56 -27.76
CA ILE A 13 15.55 10.74 -28.18
C ILE A 13 15.33 9.56 -27.23
N ILE A 14 16.39 8.89 -26.79
CA ILE A 14 16.30 7.78 -25.83
C ILE A 14 15.70 8.27 -24.50
N LEU A 15 16.17 9.41 -23.98
CA LEU A 15 15.62 10.01 -22.76
C LEU A 15 14.15 10.40 -22.93
N PHE A 16 13.77 10.93 -24.09
CA PHE A 16 12.38 11.28 -24.38
C PHE A 16 11.48 10.04 -24.40
N ILE A 17 11.93 8.94 -25.01
CA ILE A 17 11.18 7.67 -25.04
C ILE A 17 11.01 7.10 -23.62
N ILE A 18 12.08 7.12 -22.79
CA ILE A 18 12.00 6.67 -21.39
C ILE A 18 11.00 7.53 -20.60
N CYS A 19 11.02 8.84 -20.79
CA CYS A 19 10.10 9.76 -20.13
C CYS A 19 8.64 9.51 -20.54
N VAL A 20 8.39 9.27 -21.84
CA VAL A 20 7.05 8.91 -22.35
C VAL A 20 6.59 7.56 -21.79
N PHE A 21 7.46 6.54 -21.74
CA PHE A 21 7.14 5.26 -21.12
C PHE A 21 6.82 5.40 -19.62
N TYR A 22 7.58 6.23 -18.90
CA TYR A 22 7.33 6.51 -17.49
C TYR A 22 5.98 7.22 -17.28
N LEU A 23 5.64 8.19 -18.12
CA LEU A 23 4.34 8.86 -18.09
C LEU A 23 3.19 7.93 -18.48
N LEU A 24 3.38 7.02 -19.45
CA LEU A 24 2.38 5.98 -19.78
C LEU A 24 2.15 5.01 -18.61
N ARG A 25 3.23 4.61 -17.90
CA ARG A 25 3.14 3.80 -16.68
C ARG A 25 2.38 4.53 -15.56
N LEU A 26 2.59 5.84 -15.43
CA LEU A 26 1.84 6.68 -14.48
C LEU A 26 0.36 6.79 -14.87
N SER A 27 0.05 6.93 -16.16
CA SER A 27 -1.33 6.99 -16.66
C SER A 27 -2.08 5.67 -16.47
N GLN A 28 -1.44 4.52 -16.73
CA GLN A 28 -2.07 3.21 -16.50
C GLN A 28 -2.42 2.94 -15.03
N ARG A 29 -1.73 3.57 -14.09
CA ARG A 29 -2.01 3.44 -12.64
C ARG A 29 -3.34 4.09 -12.25
N ASP A 30 -3.85 5.04 -13.04
CA ASP A 30 -5.11 5.73 -12.76
C ASP A 30 -6.32 5.04 -13.45
N ASP A 31 -6.08 4.01 -14.28
CA ASP A 31 -7.13 3.33 -15.06
C ASP A 31 -7.77 2.13 -14.33
N ASP A 32 -7.17 1.61 -13.25
CA ASP A 32 -7.74 0.47 -12.48
C ASP A 32 -8.80 0.92 -11.44
N PHE A 33 -9.09 2.22 -11.37
CA PHE A 33 -10.21 2.78 -10.59
C PHE A 33 -11.49 2.81 -11.44
N PHE A 34 -12.01 1.66 -11.88
CA PHE A 34 -13.45 1.37 -12.01
C PHE A 34 -13.68 0.07 -12.81
N LEU A 35 -14.65 -0.72 -12.36
CA LEU A 35 -15.30 -1.89 -12.98
C LEU A 35 -14.64 -3.26 -12.78
N ALA A 36 -15.11 -3.98 -11.76
CA ALA A 36 -15.45 -5.40 -11.92
C ALA A 36 -16.51 -5.84 -10.90
N GLU A 37 -17.75 -5.49 -11.19
CA GLU A 37 -18.92 -6.24 -10.72
C GLU A 37 -18.97 -7.59 -11.47
N THR A 38 -18.98 -8.68 -10.69
CA THR A 38 -19.43 -10.06 -10.99
C THR A 38 -19.25 -10.67 -12.40
N SER A 39 -18.46 -11.74 -12.53
CA SER A 39 -18.86 -13.00 -13.21
C SER A 39 -17.81 -14.11 -13.06
N GLU A 40 -18.26 -15.36 -13.07
CA GLU A 40 -17.55 -16.59 -12.73
C GLU A 40 -16.58 -17.12 -13.83
N THR A 41 -15.73 -18.09 -13.42
CA THR A 41 -15.43 -19.35 -14.14
C THR A 41 -14.20 -19.44 -15.10
N ILE A 42 -13.21 -20.24 -14.63
CA ILE A 42 -12.30 -21.19 -15.31
C ILE A 42 -11.15 -20.63 -16.20
N SER A 43 -9.88 -20.89 -15.84
CA SER A 43 -9.11 -22.03 -16.36
C SER A 43 -7.62 -22.02 -15.95
N GLU A 44 -7.12 -23.22 -15.73
CA GLU A 44 -5.80 -23.69 -15.32
C GLU A 44 -4.55 -23.21 -16.10
N THR A 45 -3.43 -23.12 -15.34
CA THR A 45 -2.06 -23.59 -15.65
C THR A 45 -1.36 -22.96 -16.86
N THR A 46 -0.26 -22.21 -16.75
CA THR A 46 1.11 -22.68 -16.45
C THR A 46 2.02 -21.44 -16.40
N GLU A 47 2.88 -21.27 -15.39
CA GLU A 47 4.24 -20.65 -15.45
C GLU A 47 4.76 -20.34 -14.03
N SER A 48 5.03 -21.42 -13.30
CA SER A 48 5.69 -21.37 -11.99
C SER A 48 7.16 -20.96 -12.17
N THR A 49 7.50 -19.74 -11.74
CA THR A 49 8.67 -19.39 -10.90
C THR A 49 8.95 -17.88 -10.93
N SER A 50 8.47 -17.13 -11.94
CA SER A 50 8.64 -15.65 -11.98
C SER A 50 7.44 -14.88 -11.40
N ASN A 51 6.22 -15.38 -11.58
CA ASN A 51 4.99 -14.68 -11.17
C ASN A 51 4.74 -14.69 -9.67
N ARG A 52 5.21 -15.72 -8.95
CA ARG A 52 4.97 -15.87 -7.51
C ARG A 52 5.50 -14.68 -6.69
N SER A 53 6.64 -14.11 -7.07
CA SER A 53 7.19 -12.93 -6.39
C SER A 53 6.38 -11.66 -6.64
N ASN A 54 5.82 -11.50 -7.85
CA ASN A 54 5.01 -10.36 -8.21
C ASN A 54 3.60 -10.45 -7.60
N ASP A 55 2.99 -11.64 -7.65
CA ASP A 55 1.67 -11.91 -7.09
C ASP A 55 1.65 -11.76 -5.56
N GLN A 56 2.73 -12.17 -4.89
CA GLN A 56 2.89 -11.97 -3.45
C GLN A 56 3.08 -10.50 -3.08
N ASN A 57 3.85 -9.74 -3.87
CA ASN A 57 4.02 -8.31 -3.62
C ASN A 57 2.70 -7.54 -3.83
N VAL A 58 1.93 -7.90 -4.86
CA VAL A 58 0.57 -7.35 -5.09
C VAL A 58 -0.37 -7.70 -3.94
N ALA A 59 -0.31 -8.93 -3.43
CA ALA A 59 -1.12 -9.34 -2.28
C ALA A 59 -0.76 -8.54 -1.01
N ILE A 60 0.53 -8.35 -0.75
CA ILE A 60 1.02 -7.55 0.38
C ILE A 60 0.57 -6.09 0.25
N GLU A 61 0.75 -5.46 -0.91
CA GLU A 61 0.35 -4.07 -1.13
C GLU A 61 -1.15 -3.88 -0.95
N SER A 62 -1.96 -4.85 -1.43
CA SER A 62 -3.40 -4.87 -1.23
C SER A 62 -3.78 -4.97 0.25
N THR A 63 -3.15 -5.89 1.00
CA THR A 63 -3.36 -6.03 2.45
C THR A 63 -2.99 -4.76 3.20
N LEU A 64 -1.84 -4.16 2.90
CA LEU A 64 -1.37 -2.92 3.53
C LEU A 64 -2.32 -1.76 3.25
N LYS A 65 -2.77 -1.63 2.00
CA LYS A 65 -3.73 -0.60 1.62
C LYS A 65 -5.06 -0.78 2.34
N ALA A 66 -5.63 -1.99 2.33
CA ALA A 66 -6.89 -2.28 3.01
C ALA A 66 -6.79 -2.02 4.52
N PHE A 67 -5.71 -2.48 5.15
CA PHE A 67 -5.44 -2.19 6.56
C PHE A 67 -5.35 -0.69 6.83
N GLY A 68 -4.54 0.04 6.05
CA GLY A 68 -4.35 1.48 6.24
C GLY A 68 -5.64 2.28 6.03
N GLU A 69 -6.44 1.95 5.02
CA GLU A 69 -7.72 2.60 4.78
C GLU A 69 -8.72 2.33 5.92
N ASN A 70 -8.83 1.09 6.41
CA ASN A 70 -9.71 0.76 7.54
C ASN A 70 -9.19 1.35 8.87
N TRP A 71 -7.88 1.51 9.02
CA TRP A 71 -7.28 2.14 10.20
C TRP A 71 -7.61 3.63 10.28
N LEU A 72 -7.61 4.34 9.14
CA LEU A 72 -7.80 5.78 9.06
C LEU A 72 -9.26 6.22 8.88
N ASN A 73 -10.14 5.30 8.46
CA ASN A 73 -11.54 5.59 8.19
C ASN A 73 -12.44 4.75 9.10
N PHE A 74 -12.97 5.37 10.15
CA PHE A 74 -13.84 4.69 11.10
C PHE A 74 -14.82 5.66 11.74
N SER A 75 -16.00 5.17 12.12
CA SER A 75 -16.97 5.98 12.87
C SER A 75 -16.68 5.94 14.37
N ASN A 76 -16.09 4.85 14.85
CA ASN A 76 -15.64 4.67 16.23
C ASN A 76 -14.52 3.62 16.32
N ILE A 77 -13.81 3.59 17.44
CA ILE A 77 -12.65 2.70 17.65
C ILE A 77 -13.02 1.21 17.63
N SER A 78 -14.23 0.84 18.08
CA SER A 78 -14.67 -0.56 18.04
C SER A 78 -14.79 -1.06 16.61
N GLU A 79 -15.43 -0.24 15.75
CA GLU A 79 -15.54 -0.53 14.31
C GLU A 79 -14.16 -0.65 13.66
N ARG A 80 -13.25 0.30 13.92
CA ARG A 80 -11.86 0.22 13.43
C ARG A 80 -11.21 -1.10 13.82
N ASN A 81 -11.26 -1.44 15.11
CA ASN A 81 -10.60 -2.63 15.63
C ASN A 81 -11.16 -3.92 15.00
N GLU A 82 -12.48 -4.03 14.84
CA GLU A 82 -13.13 -5.15 14.14
C GLU A 82 -12.70 -5.23 12.66
N GLN A 83 -12.61 -4.09 11.98
CA GLN A 83 -12.24 -4.04 10.56
C GLN A 83 -10.77 -4.38 10.31
N VAL A 84 -9.87 -4.11 11.27
CA VAL A 84 -8.44 -4.35 11.09
C VAL A 84 -7.97 -5.71 11.61
N GLU A 85 -8.74 -6.36 12.48
CA GLU A 85 -8.41 -7.64 13.11
C GLU A 85 -8.09 -8.74 12.08
N GLU A 86 -8.80 -8.76 10.95
CA GLU A 86 -8.60 -9.78 9.90
C GLU A 86 -7.20 -9.77 9.29
N TYR A 87 -6.54 -8.60 9.25
CA TYR A 87 -5.21 -8.41 8.68
C TYR A 87 -4.09 -8.74 9.68
N LEU A 88 -4.40 -8.79 10.98
CA LEU A 88 -3.44 -9.01 12.03
C LEU A 88 -3.20 -10.51 12.30
N THR A 89 -2.05 -10.84 12.89
CA THR A 89 -1.83 -12.14 13.54
C THR A 89 -2.46 -12.13 14.94
N GLU A 90 -2.75 -13.31 15.50
CA GLU A 90 -3.23 -13.42 16.90
C GLU A 90 -2.25 -12.77 17.89
N ASP A 91 -0.95 -12.93 17.66
CA ASP A 91 0.08 -12.28 18.47
C ASP A 91 0.04 -10.75 18.34
N ALA A 92 -0.17 -10.23 17.12
CA ALA A 92 -0.31 -8.79 16.90
C ALA A 92 -1.54 -8.25 17.64
N ILE A 93 -2.69 -8.91 17.54
CA ILE A 93 -3.92 -8.51 18.24
C ILE A 93 -3.67 -8.43 19.76
N ASN A 94 -3.09 -9.48 20.34
CA ASN A 94 -2.86 -9.58 21.78
C ASN A 94 -1.82 -8.57 22.31
N ASN A 95 -0.86 -8.14 21.48
CA ASN A 95 0.22 -7.22 21.85
C ASN A 95 0.04 -5.81 21.28
N SER A 96 -1.00 -5.58 20.48
CA SER A 96 -1.27 -4.30 19.85
C SER A 96 -1.85 -3.30 20.83
N GLN A 97 -1.65 -2.02 20.51
CA GLN A 97 -2.34 -0.90 21.15
C GLN A 97 -3.70 -0.66 20.48
N LEU A 98 -4.46 -1.72 20.17
CA LEU A 98 -5.85 -1.53 19.73
C LEU A 98 -6.59 -0.88 20.90
N ASP A 99 -6.74 0.44 20.82
CA ASP A 99 -7.31 1.26 21.88
C ASP A 99 -8.64 0.65 22.33
N SER A 100 -8.76 0.42 23.63
CA SER A 100 -10.02 0.00 24.24
C SER A 100 -10.94 1.19 24.53
N ASP A 101 -10.43 2.42 24.36
CA ASP A 101 -11.16 3.62 24.70
C ASP A 101 -12.11 4.00 23.56
N THR A 102 -13.40 3.84 23.82
CA THR A 102 -14.48 3.96 22.83
C THR A 102 -14.93 5.40 22.60
N THR A 103 -14.23 6.38 23.19
CA THR A 103 -14.59 7.80 23.11
C THR A 103 -13.92 8.54 21.96
N ALA A 104 -13.12 7.89 21.11
CA ALA A 104 -12.52 8.59 19.99
C ALA A 104 -13.59 8.93 18.94
N ASP A 105 -13.48 10.13 18.39
CA ASP A 105 -14.39 10.63 17.37
C ASP A 105 -14.19 9.91 16.03
N GLU A 106 -15.19 10.06 15.17
CA GLU A 106 -15.11 9.60 13.78
C GLU A 106 -13.88 10.21 13.08
N SER A 107 -13.29 9.40 12.22
CA SER A 107 -12.11 9.76 11.47
C SER A 107 -12.23 9.39 10.01
N THR A 108 -11.68 10.24 9.16
CA THR A 108 -11.62 10.03 7.71
C THR A 108 -10.21 10.32 7.24
N GLY A 109 -9.69 9.50 6.35
CA GLY A 109 -8.31 9.62 5.93
C GLY A 109 -8.01 8.86 4.64
N ASN A 110 -6.78 8.99 4.20
CA ASN A 110 -6.31 8.33 2.99
C ASN A 110 -4.83 8.02 3.08
N ILE A 111 -4.43 6.87 2.52
CA ILE A 111 -3.01 6.53 2.37
C ILE A 111 -2.44 7.29 1.17
N LYS A 112 -1.37 8.06 1.39
CA LYS A 112 -0.64 8.78 0.33
C LYS A 112 0.47 7.94 -0.27
N THR A 113 1.18 7.18 0.55
CA THR A 113 2.39 6.47 0.13
C THR A 113 2.58 5.22 0.97
N ILE A 114 2.99 4.14 0.31
CA ILE A 114 3.46 2.91 0.93
C ILE A 114 4.91 2.73 0.49
N ALA A 115 5.82 2.63 1.47
CA ALA A 115 7.24 2.42 1.24
C ALA A 115 7.69 1.12 1.91
N GLN A 116 8.57 0.37 1.26
CA GLN A 116 9.18 -0.85 1.79
C GLN A 116 10.63 -0.56 2.22
N ASP A 117 11.04 -1.11 3.37
CA ASP A 117 12.44 -1.06 3.78
C ASP A 117 13.31 -1.92 2.83
N ILE A 118 14.42 -1.36 2.38
CA ILE A 118 15.37 -1.98 1.45
C ILE A 118 16.16 -3.11 2.14
N ASP A 119 16.51 -2.91 3.41
CA ASP A 119 17.29 -3.86 4.21
C ASP A 119 16.39 -4.94 4.83
N HIS A 120 15.11 -4.60 5.08
CA HIS A 120 14.13 -5.50 5.68
C HIS A 120 12.84 -5.56 4.84
N PRO A 121 12.75 -6.46 3.83
CA PRO A 121 11.61 -6.51 2.91
C PRO A 121 10.27 -6.93 3.55
N GLN A 122 10.25 -7.26 4.83
CA GLN A 122 9.02 -7.50 5.61
C GLN A 122 8.53 -6.25 6.34
N LYS A 123 9.30 -5.15 6.33
CA LYS A 123 8.98 -3.89 6.99
C LYS A 123 8.47 -2.87 5.97
N TYR A 124 7.38 -2.23 6.33
CA TYR A 124 6.71 -1.24 5.49
C TYR A 124 6.38 0.01 6.32
N VAL A 125 6.36 1.15 5.64
CA VAL A 125 5.94 2.43 6.19
C VAL A 125 4.83 2.99 5.32
N LEU A 126 3.67 3.22 5.92
CA LEU A 126 2.51 3.82 5.30
C LEU A 126 2.42 5.26 5.79
N VAL A 127 2.36 6.20 4.86
CA VAL A 127 2.18 7.62 5.15
C VAL A 127 0.81 8.02 4.63
N GLY A 128 0.00 8.61 5.51
CA GLY A 128 -1.36 9.02 5.21
C GLY A 128 -1.71 10.38 5.81
N GLU A 129 -2.95 10.79 5.57
CA GLU A 129 -3.59 11.89 6.27
C GLU A 129 -4.82 11.37 6.99
N GLU A 130 -5.06 11.90 8.18
CA GLU A 130 -6.24 11.63 8.98
C GLU A 130 -6.90 12.96 9.34
N THR A 131 -8.22 13.02 9.24
CA THR A 131 -9.04 14.15 9.65
C THR A 131 -10.01 13.70 10.72
N THR A 132 -9.81 14.23 11.93
CA THR A 132 -10.63 13.97 13.11
C THR A 132 -11.07 15.31 13.67
N GLN A 133 -12.36 15.45 14.01
CA GLN A 133 -12.95 16.73 14.48
C GLN A 133 -12.65 17.96 13.60
N GLY A 134 -12.42 17.76 12.30
CA GLY A 134 -12.11 18.85 11.36
C GLY A 134 -10.66 19.33 11.37
N GLU A 135 -9.77 18.68 12.13
CA GLU A 135 -8.32 18.89 12.05
C GLU A 135 -7.68 17.77 11.23
N THR A 136 -6.95 18.14 10.17
CA THR A 136 -6.19 17.20 9.35
C THR A 136 -4.74 17.12 9.82
N ARG A 137 -4.24 15.89 10.02
CA ARG A 137 -2.87 15.61 10.46
C ARG A 137 -2.24 14.55 9.57
N GLU A 138 -0.92 14.63 9.38
CA GLU A 138 -0.16 13.59 8.69
C GLU A 138 0.19 12.48 9.68
N VAL A 139 -0.02 11.24 9.27
CA VAL A 139 0.13 10.04 10.09
C VAL A 139 1.11 9.07 9.45
N ILE A 140 1.79 8.32 10.30
CA ILE A 140 2.79 7.33 9.93
C ILE A 140 2.42 6.01 10.59
N LEU A 141 2.34 4.97 9.77
CA LEU A 141 2.05 3.59 10.16
C LEU A 141 3.27 2.72 9.80
N GLU A 142 4.00 2.27 10.80
CA GLU A 142 5.11 1.31 10.61
C GLU A 142 4.55 -0.11 10.79
N ILE A 143 4.84 -1.01 9.84
CA ILE A 143 4.19 -2.32 9.76
C ILE A 143 5.22 -3.40 9.45
N ASP A 144 5.22 -4.48 10.24
CA ASP A 144 5.98 -5.70 10.01
C ASP A 144 5.03 -6.83 9.57
N ILE A 145 5.28 -7.40 8.39
CA ILE A 145 4.50 -8.50 7.83
C ILE A 145 5.17 -9.85 8.14
N THR A 146 4.34 -10.88 8.28
CA THR A 146 4.78 -12.28 8.34
C THR A 146 4.04 -13.13 7.32
N GLY A 147 4.76 -14.10 6.75
CA GLY A 147 4.18 -15.28 6.11
C GLY A 147 4.16 -15.29 4.58
N ASP A 148 4.41 -16.49 4.05
CA ASP A 148 3.97 -17.01 2.74
C ASP A 148 3.14 -18.26 3.09
N PRO A 149 1.92 -18.46 2.55
CA PRO A 149 1.33 -17.77 1.39
C PRO A 149 0.31 -16.66 1.69
N SER A 150 -0.04 -16.43 2.96
CA SER A 150 -1.02 -15.41 3.36
C SER A 150 -0.35 -14.36 4.22
N PRO A 151 0.06 -13.21 3.65
CA PRO A 151 0.72 -12.15 4.40
C PRO A 151 -0.24 -11.60 5.48
N LYS A 152 0.23 -11.57 6.72
CA LYS A 152 -0.46 -10.97 7.87
C LYS A 152 0.45 -10.03 8.62
N ILE A 153 -0.12 -8.99 9.21
CA ILE A 153 0.59 -8.00 10.01
C ILE A 153 0.90 -8.59 11.37
N SER A 154 2.19 -8.70 11.68
CA SER A 154 2.70 -9.24 12.94
C SER A 154 2.97 -8.18 14.01
N HIS A 155 3.23 -6.96 13.56
CA HIS A 155 3.45 -5.81 14.42
C HIS A 155 3.12 -4.55 13.62
N PHE A 156 2.57 -3.55 14.31
CA PHE A 156 2.39 -2.24 13.73
C PHE A 156 2.50 -1.16 14.81
N GLU A 157 2.92 0.03 14.41
CA GLU A 157 3.00 1.22 15.24
C GLU A 157 2.38 2.42 14.51
N PHE A 158 1.58 3.20 15.23
CA PHE A 158 0.90 4.38 14.71
C PHE A 158 1.44 5.64 15.39
N SER A 159 1.80 6.65 14.59
CA SER A 159 2.28 7.93 15.10
C SER A 159 1.80 9.10 14.24
N HIS A 160 1.74 10.29 14.84
CA HIS A 160 1.52 11.53 14.14
C HIS A 160 2.86 12.16 13.80
N LYS A 161 2.95 12.79 12.62
CA LYS A 161 4.11 13.59 12.27
C LYS A 161 4.10 14.89 13.07
N GLU A 162 5.15 15.12 13.86
CA GLU A 162 5.39 16.35 14.62
C GLU A 162 5.54 17.61 13.73
#